data_AF-T1PFI7-F1
#
_entry.id   AF-T1PFI7-F1
#
_cell.length_a   1.000
_cell.length_b   1.000
_cell.length_c   1.000
_cell.angle_alpha   90.00
_cell.angle_beta   90.00
_cell.angle_gamma   90.00
#
_symmetry.space_group_name_H-M   'P 1'
#
loop_
_entity.id
_entity.type
_entity.pdbx_description
1 polymer ?
#
loop_
_entity_poly.entity_id
_entity_poly.type
_entity_poly.pdbx_seq_one_letter_code
_entity_poly.pdbx_strand_id
1 'polypeptide(L)'
;MKSFICVAVILALIAASSATTVRNCAKTKARLVENGDVSITNCPKSKCTLKRNTEPEIQIKIVPNRDFKELNSDIQGILLDVPLPFPGYYGTSACPHIYDAEGKNQVGCPLKAGETYLYKNSFKILPIYPTVSLTIHWGLGDKEGDAVCFEIPAKIKA
;
A
#
# COMPACT_ATOMS: atom_id res chain seq x y z
N MET A 1 23.63 -14.02 -50.75
CA MET A 1 24.05 -12.99 -49.78
C MET A 1 23.02 -11.87 -49.77
N LYS A 2 22.36 -11.66 -48.62
CA LYS A 2 22.00 -10.37 -48.00
C LYS A 2 20.83 -10.61 -47.03
N SER A 3 21.21 -10.79 -45.77
CA SER A 3 20.33 -10.75 -44.60
C SER A 3 19.54 -9.44 -44.59
N PHE A 4 18.23 -9.53 -44.33
CA PHE A 4 17.45 -8.40 -43.82
C PHE A 4 17.08 -8.71 -42.37
N ILE A 5 17.85 -8.13 -41.45
CA ILE A 5 17.61 -8.20 -40.00
C ILE A 5 16.57 -7.12 -39.68
N CYS A 6 15.34 -7.53 -39.38
CA CYS A 6 14.33 -6.65 -38.79
C CYS A 6 14.68 -6.44 -37.31
N VAL A 7 15.28 -5.30 -36.97
CA VAL A 7 15.50 -4.89 -35.58
C VAL A 7 14.19 -4.32 -35.04
N ALA A 8 13.47 -5.11 -34.24
CA ALA A 8 12.35 -4.64 -33.45
C ALA A 8 12.88 -3.86 -32.23
N VAL A 9 12.76 -2.53 -32.27
CA VAL A 9 13.06 -1.65 -31.12
C VAL A 9 11.87 -1.71 -30.17
N ILE A 10 11.96 -2.55 -29.13
CA ILE A 10 11.00 -2.58 -28.03
C ILE A 10 11.36 -1.45 -27.07
N LEU A 11 10.60 -0.35 -27.13
CA LEU A 11 10.67 0.75 -26.18
C LEU A 11 10.02 0.29 -24.86
N ALA A 12 10.82 -0.24 -23.94
CA ALA A 12 10.36 -0.55 -22.59
C ALA A 12 10.08 0.77 -21.84
N LEU A 13 8.81 1.09 -21.61
CA LEU A 13 8.43 2.09 -20.61
C LEU A 13 8.84 1.56 -19.24
N ILE A 14 9.99 2.02 -18.74
CA ILE A 14 10.40 1.80 -17.36
C ILE A 14 9.50 2.68 -16.50
N ALA A 15 8.44 2.10 -15.95
CA ALA A 15 7.71 2.71 -14.85
C ALA A 15 8.69 2.86 -13.68
N ALA A 16 9.15 4.09 -13.44
CA ALA A 16 10.05 4.39 -12.34
C ALA A 16 9.28 4.22 -11.01
N SER A 17 9.34 3.03 -10.42
CA SER A 17 8.80 2.78 -9.09
C SER A 17 9.66 3.48 -8.05
N SER A 18 9.17 4.62 -7.55
CA SER A 18 9.79 5.30 -6.42
C SER A 18 9.36 4.59 -5.15
N ALA A 19 10.26 3.80 -4.55
CA ALA A 19 10.01 3.20 -3.23
C ALA A 19 9.60 4.29 -2.22
N THR A 20 8.47 4.13 -1.53
CA THR A 20 8.00 5.11 -0.54
C THR A 20 8.74 4.91 0.78
N THR A 21 9.28 5.96 1.40
CA THR A 21 9.83 5.84 2.75
C THR A 21 8.68 5.69 3.76
N VAL A 22 8.73 4.59 4.49
CA VAL A 22 7.74 4.22 5.51
C VAL A 22 8.38 4.20 6.89
N ARG A 23 7.58 4.46 7.92
CA ARG A 23 7.95 4.24 9.32
C ARG A 23 7.16 3.05 9.85
N ASN A 24 7.82 2.04 10.37
CA ASN A 24 7.13 0.91 11.02
C ASN A 24 6.40 1.36 12.28
N CYS A 25 5.22 0.79 12.54
CA CYS A 25 4.45 1.08 13.75
C CYS A 25 5.22 0.65 15.01
N ALA A 26 5.22 1.49 16.05
CA ALA A 26 6.10 1.31 17.21
C ALA A 26 5.90 0.02 18.02
N LYS A 27 4.70 -0.58 17.98
CA LYS A 27 4.33 -1.76 18.78
C LYS A 27 3.93 -2.98 17.94
N THR A 28 4.13 -2.92 16.62
CA THR A 28 3.70 -4.03 15.76
C THR A 28 4.58 -5.25 15.99
N LYS A 29 3.95 -6.44 15.98
CA LYS A 29 4.64 -7.73 15.99
C LYS A 29 4.86 -8.27 14.58
N ALA A 30 4.31 -7.59 13.57
CA ALA A 30 4.46 -7.94 12.16
C ALA A 30 5.92 -7.84 11.71
N ARG A 31 6.22 -8.43 10.55
CA ARG A 31 7.49 -8.17 9.85
C ARG A 31 7.61 -6.66 9.59
N LEU A 32 8.79 -6.10 9.87
CA LEU A 32 9.10 -4.72 9.53
C LEU A 32 9.09 -4.53 8.01
N VAL A 33 8.39 -3.50 7.58
CA VAL A 33 8.33 -3.05 6.18
C VAL A 33 9.65 -2.40 5.82
N GLU A 34 10.22 -2.84 4.71
CA GLU A 34 11.48 -2.33 4.17
C GLU A 34 11.23 -1.41 2.96
N ASN A 35 12.29 -0.71 2.52
CA ASN A 35 12.20 0.11 1.32
C ASN A 35 11.87 -0.77 0.10
N GLY A 36 10.77 -0.45 -0.58
CA GLY A 36 10.29 -1.19 -1.75
C GLY A 36 9.17 -2.19 -1.47
N ASP A 37 8.89 -2.49 -0.19
CA ASP A 37 7.73 -3.30 0.17
C ASP A 37 6.41 -2.53 -0.04
N VAL A 38 6.47 -1.19 -0.03
CA VAL A 38 5.31 -0.31 -0.26
C VAL A 38 5.56 0.60 -1.46
N SER A 39 4.58 0.62 -2.35
CA SER A 39 4.52 1.51 -3.51
C SER A 39 3.17 2.18 -3.56
N ILE A 40 3.16 3.51 -3.68
CA ILE A 40 1.95 4.31 -3.91
C ILE A 40 2.13 5.12 -5.18
N THR A 41 1.15 5.06 -6.08
CA THR A 41 1.17 5.81 -7.34
C THR A 41 1.34 7.31 -7.07
N ASN A 42 2.29 7.93 -7.76
CA ASN A 42 2.64 9.35 -7.62
C ASN A 42 3.11 9.78 -6.21
N CYS A 43 3.60 8.85 -5.39
CA CYS A 43 4.25 9.17 -4.11
C CYS A 43 5.77 8.92 -4.17
N PRO A 44 6.59 9.96 -4.39
CA PRO A 44 8.05 9.84 -4.31
C PRO A 44 8.55 9.80 -2.85
N LYS A 45 9.77 9.23 -2.71
CA LYS A 45 10.48 8.82 -1.47
C LYS A 45 10.26 9.66 -0.20
N SER A 46 10.20 10.99 -0.24
CA SER A 46 10.25 11.83 0.97
C SER A 46 8.91 12.25 1.57
N LYS A 47 7.85 12.42 0.75
CA LYS A 47 6.53 12.86 1.21
C LYS A 47 5.46 12.60 0.15
N CYS A 48 4.44 11.81 0.47
CA CYS A 48 3.33 11.58 -0.46
C CYS A 48 2.52 12.86 -0.65
N THR A 49 2.43 13.36 -1.88
CA THR A 49 1.50 14.44 -2.22
C THR A 49 0.24 13.82 -2.84
N LEU A 50 -0.85 13.86 -2.08
CA LEU A 50 -2.15 13.34 -2.49
C LEU A 50 -3.01 14.50 -3.00
N LYS A 51 -3.36 14.49 -4.28
CA LYS A 51 -4.22 15.52 -4.87
C LYS A 51 -5.69 15.17 -4.64
N ARG A 52 -6.52 16.16 -4.35
CA ARG A 52 -7.98 15.97 -4.32
C ARG A 52 -8.49 15.50 -5.66
N ASN A 53 -9.64 14.84 -5.63
CA ASN A 53 -10.29 14.28 -6.82
C ASN A 53 -9.38 13.31 -7.60
N THR A 54 -8.53 12.58 -6.87
CA THR A 54 -7.71 11.50 -7.43
C THR A 54 -7.94 10.20 -6.67
N GLU A 55 -7.55 9.11 -7.31
CA GLU A 55 -7.64 7.75 -6.76
C GLU A 55 -6.26 7.08 -6.89
N PRO A 56 -5.33 7.35 -5.97
CA PRO A 56 -4.04 6.65 -5.97
C PRO A 56 -4.20 5.16 -5.69
N GLU A 57 -3.32 4.38 -6.29
CA GLU A 57 -3.18 2.95 -6.03
C GLU A 57 -2.04 2.71 -5.06
N ILE A 58 -2.21 1.73 -4.18
CA ILE A 58 -1.19 1.24 -3.25
C ILE A 58 -0.96 -0.24 -3.50
N GLN A 59 0.31 -0.64 -3.43
CA GLN A 59 0.74 -2.02 -3.35
C GLN A 59 1.61 -2.22 -2.13
N ILE A 60 1.33 -3.28 -1.36
CA ILE A 60 2.07 -3.65 -0.15
C ILE A 60 2.47 -5.11 -0.26
N LYS A 61 3.75 -5.41 -0.06
CA LYS A 61 4.23 -6.77 0.15
C LYS A 61 3.98 -7.19 1.60
N ILE A 62 3.31 -8.31 1.78
CA ILE A 62 2.96 -8.87 3.09
C ILE A 62 3.61 -10.24 3.21
N VAL A 63 4.31 -10.46 4.33
CA VAL A 63 4.80 -11.78 4.74
C VAL A 63 4.40 -11.95 6.20
N PRO A 64 3.24 -12.57 6.48
CA PRO A 64 2.71 -12.62 7.82
C PRO A 64 3.53 -13.57 8.69
N ASN A 65 3.65 -13.25 9.97
CA ASN A 65 4.39 -14.06 10.95
C ASN A 65 3.55 -15.20 11.56
N ARG A 66 2.25 -15.22 11.28
CA ARG A 66 1.28 -16.23 11.69
C ARG A 66 0.18 -16.37 10.63
N ASP A 67 -0.71 -17.33 10.81
CA ASP A 67 -1.88 -17.47 9.95
C ASP A 67 -2.93 -16.38 10.26
N PHE A 68 -3.56 -15.87 9.20
CA PHE A 68 -4.68 -14.93 9.26
C PHE A 68 -5.88 -15.51 8.53
N LYS A 69 -6.98 -15.78 9.24
CA LYS A 69 -8.23 -16.24 8.62
C LYS A 69 -9.04 -15.10 8.03
N GLU A 70 -8.93 -13.93 8.66
CA GLU A 70 -9.51 -12.68 8.23
C GLU A 70 -8.42 -11.62 8.24
N LEU A 71 -8.62 -10.58 7.44
CA LEU A 71 -7.75 -9.44 7.39
C LEU A 71 -8.63 -8.20 7.25
N ASN A 72 -8.54 -7.32 8.22
CA ASN A 72 -9.29 -6.08 8.30
C ASN A 72 -8.33 -4.89 8.25
N SER A 73 -8.79 -3.80 7.67
CA SER A 73 -8.01 -2.57 7.55
C SER A 73 -8.18 -1.68 8.78
N ASP A 74 -7.04 -1.24 9.32
CA ASP A 74 -6.93 -0.13 10.26
C ASP A 74 -6.23 1.03 9.55
N ILE A 75 -6.98 1.77 8.72
CA ILE A 75 -6.43 2.87 7.91
C ILE A 75 -6.93 4.19 8.49
N GLN A 76 -5.99 5.04 8.88
CA GLN A 76 -6.27 6.30 9.58
C GLN A 76 -5.39 7.44 9.04
N GLY A 77 -5.93 8.66 9.05
CA GLY A 77 -5.14 9.88 8.92
C GLY A 77 -4.89 10.48 10.29
N ILE A 78 -3.63 10.66 10.67
CA ILE A 78 -3.23 11.31 11.92
C ILE A 78 -2.94 12.78 11.63
N LEU A 79 -3.76 13.67 12.17
CA LEU A 79 -3.61 15.11 12.08
C LEU A 79 -3.36 15.68 13.46
N LEU A 80 -2.22 16.36 13.67
CA LEU A 80 -1.87 16.94 14.97
C LEU A 80 -2.01 15.91 16.11
N ASP A 81 -1.49 14.70 15.89
CA ASP A 81 -1.56 13.54 16.80
C ASP A 81 -2.97 13.00 17.09
N VAL A 82 -4.00 13.51 16.40
CA VAL A 82 -5.36 12.98 16.47
C VAL A 82 -5.59 11.98 15.33
N PRO A 83 -5.81 10.69 15.62
CA PRO A 83 -6.16 9.71 14.61
C PRO A 83 -7.61 9.90 14.13
N LEU A 84 -7.80 9.99 12.81
CA LEU A 84 -9.10 10.01 12.17
C LEU A 84 -9.25 8.80 11.23
N PRO A 85 -10.33 8.02 11.34
CA PRO A 85 -10.54 6.86 10.47
C PRO A 85 -10.70 7.31 9.02
N PHE A 86 -10.07 6.59 8.08
CA PHE A 86 -10.18 6.92 6.67
C PHE A 86 -11.56 6.46 6.13
N PRO A 87 -12.43 7.38 5.67
CA PRO A 87 -13.81 7.07 5.31
C PRO A 87 -13.92 6.00 4.21
N GLY A 88 -14.65 4.92 4.49
CA GLY A 88 -14.89 3.81 3.55
C GLY A 88 -13.78 2.74 3.52
N TYR A 89 -12.67 2.96 4.22
CA TYR A 89 -11.55 2.01 4.26
C TYR A 89 -11.24 1.53 5.67
N TYR A 90 -11.59 2.28 6.71
CA TYR A 90 -11.43 1.83 8.09
C TYR A 90 -12.42 0.70 8.44
N GLY A 91 -11.91 -0.39 9.03
CA GLY A 91 -12.70 -1.51 9.53
C GLY A 91 -13.31 -2.39 8.45
N THR A 92 -12.86 -2.30 7.20
CA THR A 92 -13.35 -3.11 6.08
C THR A 92 -12.45 -4.32 5.84
N SER A 93 -12.96 -5.33 5.14
CA SER A 93 -12.15 -6.51 4.84
C SER A 93 -11.11 -6.18 3.77
N ALA A 94 -9.85 -6.50 4.06
CA ALA A 94 -8.73 -6.42 3.15
C ALA A 94 -8.54 -7.70 2.32
N CYS A 95 -9.21 -8.81 2.68
CA CYS A 95 -9.09 -10.09 1.96
C CYS A 95 -9.40 -9.97 0.46
N PRO A 96 -10.44 -9.25 -0.01
CA PRO A 96 -10.71 -9.09 -1.44
C PRO A 96 -9.58 -8.40 -2.22
N HIS A 97 -8.61 -7.80 -1.54
CA HIS A 97 -7.51 -7.05 -2.11
C HIS A 97 -6.17 -7.80 -2.03
N ILE A 98 -6.18 -9.10 -1.67
CA ILE A 98 -4.98 -9.93 -1.59
C ILE A 98 -4.76 -10.73 -2.86
N TYR A 99 -3.53 -10.67 -3.35
CA TYR A 99 -3.01 -11.36 -4.51
C TYR A 99 -1.84 -12.28 -4.14
N ASP A 100 -1.56 -13.24 -5.01
CA ASP A 100 -0.35 -14.06 -4.96
C ASP A 100 0.95 -13.21 -4.98
N ALA A 101 2.10 -13.85 -4.76
CA ALA A 101 3.39 -13.19 -4.70
C ALA A 101 3.75 -12.46 -6.01
N GLU A 102 3.26 -12.98 -7.15
CA GLU A 102 3.42 -12.39 -8.48
C GLU A 102 2.44 -11.24 -8.74
N GLY A 103 1.39 -11.11 -7.92
CA GLY A 103 0.34 -10.11 -8.04
C GLY A 103 -0.61 -10.33 -9.22
N LYS A 104 -0.74 -11.56 -9.71
CA LYS A 104 -1.53 -11.93 -10.89
C LYS A 104 -2.92 -12.41 -10.53
N ASN A 105 -3.04 -13.26 -9.53
CA ASN A 105 -4.31 -13.84 -9.13
C ASN A 105 -4.75 -13.31 -7.77
N GLN A 106 -6.02 -12.93 -7.67
CA GLN A 106 -6.61 -12.60 -6.37
C GLN A 106 -6.86 -13.90 -5.60
N VAL A 107 -6.17 -14.07 -4.47
CA VAL A 107 -6.19 -15.30 -3.66
C VAL A 107 -7.02 -15.16 -2.39
N GLY A 108 -7.23 -13.93 -1.92
CA GLY A 108 -8.02 -13.69 -0.72
C GLY A 108 -7.35 -14.14 0.57
N CYS A 109 -8.17 -14.39 1.58
CA CYS A 109 -7.79 -15.04 2.82
C CYS A 109 -8.23 -16.53 2.76
N PRO A 110 -7.58 -17.43 3.53
CA PRO A 110 -6.61 -17.17 4.59
C PRO A 110 -5.18 -16.88 4.09
N LEU A 111 -4.42 -16.11 4.87
CA LEU A 111 -2.97 -15.95 4.68
C LEU A 111 -2.21 -16.93 5.58
N LYS A 112 -1.13 -17.50 5.04
CA LYS A 112 -0.27 -18.46 5.75
C LYS A 112 1.03 -17.82 6.22
N ALA A 113 1.44 -18.20 7.43
CA ALA A 113 2.69 -17.73 8.01
C ALA A 113 3.88 -18.00 7.08
N GLY A 114 4.72 -16.98 6.87
CA GLY A 114 5.92 -17.08 6.03
C GLY A 114 5.70 -17.03 4.53
N GLU A 115 4.46 -17.12 4.04
CA GLU A 115 4.17 -16.98 2.61
C GLU A 115 4.15 -15.50 2.19
N THR A 116 4.49 -15.22 0.94
CA THR A 116 4.49 -13.85 0.40
C THR A 116 3.20 -13.58 -0.36
N TYR A 117 2.57 -12.47 -0.04
CA TYR A 117 1.37 -11.97 -0.71
C TYR A 117 1.55 -10.51 -1.11
N LEU A 118 0.74 -10.07 -2.08
CA LEU A 118 0.62 -8.66 -2.44
C LEU A 118 -0.78 -8.15 -2.09
N TYR A 119 -0.87 -7.13 -1.26
CA TYR A 119 -2.08 -6.35 -1.12
C TYR A 119 -2.09 -5.23 -2.16
N LYS A 120 -3.19 -5.11 -2.91
CA LYS A 120 -3.39 -4.06 -3.92
C LYS A 120 -4.75 -3.40 -3.74
N ASN A 121 -4.77 -2.09 -3.55
CA ASN A 121 -6.02 -1.35 -3.42
C ASN A 121 -5.90 0.07 -3.98
N SER A 122 -7.03 0.70 -4.27
CA SER A 122 -7.12 2.12 -4.64
C SER A 122 -7.89 2.89 -3.58
N PHE A 123 -7.48 4.14 -3.31
CA PHE A 123 -8.15 4.98 -2.31
C PHE A 123 -8.47 6.37 -2.82
N LYS A 124 -9.71 6.83 -2.60
CA LYS A 124 -10.17 8.12 -3.10
C LYS A 124 -9.80 9.27 -2.18
N ILE A 125 -9.21 10.31 -2.75
CA ILE A 125 -8.94 11.58 -2.07
C ILE A 125 -10.07 12.54 -2.41
N LEU A 126 -11.06 12.62 -1.53
CA LEU A 126 -12.30 13.35 -1.81
C LEU A 126 -12.06 14.87 -1.90
N PRO A 127 -12.83 15.60 -2.73
CA PRO A 127 -12.74 17.06 -2.84
C PRO A 127 -12.92 17.80 -1.51
N ILE A 128 -13.72 17.23 -0.59
CA ILE A 128 -14.01 17.80 0.72
C ILE A 128 -12.83 17.71 1.71
N TYR A 129 -11.83 16.85 1.45
CA TYR A 129 -10.71 16.68 2.37
C TYR A 129 -9.87 17.96 2.47
N PRO A 130 -9.46 18.42 3.67
CA PRO A 130 -8.71 19.66 3.82
C PRO A 130 -7.31 19.58 3.18
N THR A 131 -6.75 20.74 2.80
CA THR A 131 -5.35 20.83 2.39
C THR A 131 -4.50 20.88 3.64
N VAL A 132 -3.79 19.79 3.94
CA VAL A 132 -3.13 19.60 5.23
C VAL A 132 -1.99 18.61 5.11
N SER A 133 -0.99 18.71 5.99
CA SER A 133 0.01 17.65 6.18
C SER A 133 -0.48 16.72 7.27
N LEU A 134 -0.36 15.42 7.04
CA LEU A 134 -0.81 14.39 7.96
C LEU A 134 0.14 13.19 7.89
N THR A 135 0.02 12.28 8.84
CA THR A 135 0.62 10.96 8.74
C THR A 135 -0.47 9.96 8.42
N ILE A 136 -0.30 9.15 7.38
CA ILE A 136 -1.21 8.05 7.07
C ILE A 136 -0.73 6.84 7.85
N HIS A 137 -1.60 6.30 8.70
CA HIS A 137 -1.41 5.02 9.35
C HIS A 137 -2.08 3.94 8.48
N TRP A 138 -1.35 2.87 8.18
CA TRP A 138 -1.83 1.75 7.39
C TRP A 138 -1.54 0.44 8.13
N GLY A 139 -2.56 -0.09 8.80
CA GLY A 139 -2.55 -1.41 9.42
C GLY A 139 -3.46 -2.36 8.66
N LEU A 140 -3.00 -3.61 8.47
CA LEU A 140 -3.85 -4.71 8.03
C LEU A 140 -3.66 -5.87 9.01
N GLY A 141 -4.74 -6.34 9.62
CA GLY A 141 -4.65 -7.33 10.69
C GLY A 141 -6.00 -7.89 11.12
N ASP A 142 -5.98 -8.64 12.22
CA ASP A 142 -7.18 -9.07 12.92
C ASP A 142 -7.08 -8.66 14.40
N LYS A 143 -7.98 -9.17 15.25
CA LYS A 143 -8.03 -8.84 16.68
C LYS A 143 -6.78 -9.25 17.47
N GLU A 144 -5.99 -10.19 16.97
CA GLU A 144 -4.78 -10.71 17.62
C GLU A 144 -3.51 -9.93 17.19
N GLY A 145 -3.60 -9.11 16.14
CA GLY A 145 -2.53 -8.19 15.73
C GLY A 145 -2.41 -8.02 14.22
N ASP A 146 -1.39 -7.29 13.80
CA ASP A 146 -1.19 -6.92 12.38
C ASP A 146 -0.41 -7.98 11.59
N ALA A 147 -0.81 -8.18 10.34
CA ALA A 147 0.02 -8.82 9.31
C ALA A 147 1.05 -7.83 8.75
N VAL A 148 0.70 -6.55 8.71
CA VAL A 148 1.58 -5.44 8.32
C VAL A 148 1.08 -4.14 8.96
N CYS A 149 2.01 -3.28 9.43
CA CYS A 149 1.66 -1.97 9.97
C CYS A 149 2.79 -0.96 9.72
N PHE A 150 2.45 0.15 9.07
CA PHE A 150 3.39 1.25 8.85
C PHE A 150 2.68 2.61 8.74
N GLU A 151 3.49 3.65 8.73
CA GLU A 151 3.08 5.04 8.64
C GLU A 151 3.83 5.78 7.53
N ILE A 152 3.12 6.67 6.84
CA ILE A 152 3.66 7.46 5.74
C ILE A 152 3.36 8.95 5.95
N PRO A 153 4.38 9.83 5.93
CA PRO A 153 4.14 11.27 5.90
C PRO A 153 3.51 11.69 4.57
N ALA A 154 2.37 12.36 4.63
CA ALA A 154 1.61 12.79 3.46
C ALA A 154 1.21 14.26 3.53
N LYS A 155 0.79 14.80 2.38
CA LYS A 155 0.15 16.10 2.25
C LYS A 155 -0.98 16.02 1.25
N ILE A 156 -2.19 16.36 1.69
CA ILE A 156 -3.32 16.56 0.80
C ILE A 156 -3.23 17.97 0.22
N LYS A 157 -3.39 18.09 -1.10
CA LYS A 157 -3.44 19.36 -1.84
C LYS A 157 -4.67 19.40 -2.75
N ALA A 158 -5.04 20.60 -3.18
CA ALA A 158 -5.99 20.80 -4.27
C ALA A 158 -5.55 20.06 -5.54
#